data_AF-A0A4Y9MHZ6-F1
#
_entry.id   AF-A0A4Y9MHZ6-F1
#
_cell.length_a   1.000
_cell.length_b   1.000
_cell.length_c   1.000
_cell.angle_alpha   90.00
_cell.angle_beta   90.00
_cell.angle_gamma   90.00
#
_symmetry.space_group_name_H-M   'P 1'
#
loop_
_entity.id
_entity.type
_entity.pdbx_description
1 polymer ?
#
loop_
_entity_poly.entity_id
_entity_poly.type
_entity_poly.pdbx_seq_one_letter_code
_entity_poly.pdbx_strand_id
1 'polypeptide(L)'
;MASSHTPARRTVGRILVGMVAAGGLTLTTLPASASPEDPATSREAAALVAARAHDLEVVTERFNEAREQLRATQEAAAQATEDVAAAEAALAAAREQVRSVARSAWTGDRLTTLSAMLTSDSPDELLDRVGTLQAIADHTNGVLGVAQQATDAAAAARTAAERTEAEAETLLDRVTAQRADLDRQVAQFQAEYDRLAAEEQRAAREAAERHAAEEAAREAAEQQAAEEAAAQAAAEQQAPQVAPAPAEEAPVSSDAGPEASAHGAVRRGLPPSGCRPTPRPVPYPA
;
A
#
# COMPACT_ATOMS: atom_id res chain seq x y z
N MET A 1 -27.32 -64.97 1.59
CA MET A 1 -25.95 -64.94 1.03
C MET A 1 -25.77 -63.55 0.42
N ALA A 2 -25.51 -62.52 1.22
CA ALA A 2 -24.19 -62.09 1.73
C ALA A 2 -23.24 -61.74 0.56
N SER A 3 -23.21 -60.46 0.16
CA SER A 3 -22.06 -59.53 0.33
C SER A 3 -21.04 -59.68 -0.82
N SER A 4 -20.45 -58.66 -1.43
CA SER A 4 -20.12 -57.30 -0.98
C SER A 4 -19.71 -56.42 -2.17
N HIS A 5 -19.95 -55.12 -2.03
CA HIS A 5 -19.47 -54.05 -2.92
C HIS A 5 -17.94 -53.91 -2.90
N THR A 6 -17.35 -53.48 -4.01
CA THR A 6 -16.20 -52.56 -4.01
C THR A 6 -16.24 -51.68 -5.28
N PRO A 7 -16.38 -50.35 -5.16
CA PRO A 7 -16.16 -49.43 -6.27
C PRO A 7 -14.65 -49.17 -6.43
N ALA A 8 -14.11 -49.49 -7.61
CA ALA A 8 -12.74 -49.13 -7.95
C ALA A 8 -12.65 -47.61 -8.16
N ARG A 9 -12.04 -46.94 -7.19
CA ARG A 9 -11.59 -45.56 -7.27
C ARG A 9 -10.54 -45.45 -8.38
N ARG A 10 -10.89 -44.84 -9.51
CA ARG A 10 -9.89 -44.29 -10.43
C ARG A 10 -9.74 -42.81 -10.14
N THR A 11 -8.62 -42.51 -9.50
CA THR A 11 -8.05 -41.19 -9.26
C THR A 11 -7.91 -40.49 -10.61
N VAL A 12 -8.90 -39.68 -10.98
CA VAL A 12 -8.74 -38.69 -12.05
C VAL A 12 -7.71 -37.69 -11.52
N GLY A 13 -6.52 -37.72 -12.10
CA GLY A 13 -5.49 -36.72 -11.89
C GLY A 13 -6.13 -35.36 -12.09
N ARG A 14 -6.20 -34.59 -11.01
CA ARG A 14 -6.53 -33.17 -11.04
C ARG A 14 -5.47 -32.50 -11.89
N ILE A 15 -5.77 -32.31 -13.18
CA ILE A 15 -5.13 -31.29 -14.00
C ILE A 15 -5.46 -29.99 -13.28
N LEU A 16 -4.51 -29.51 -12.47
CA LEU A 16 -4.49 -28.13 -12.00
C LEU A 16 -4.19 -27.29 -13.23
N VAL A 17 -5.23 -27.02 -14.02
CA VAL A 17 -5.25 -25.86 -14.89
C VAL A 17 -5.15 -24.68 -13.94
N GLY A 18 -3.94 -24.14 -13.85
CA GLY A 18 -3.67 -22.86 -13.20
C GLY A 18 -4.50 -21.82 -13.93
N MET A 19 -5.69 -21.56 -13.40
CA MET A 19 -6.52 -20.43 -13.79
C MET A 19 -5.81 -19.19 -13.24
N VAL A 20 -4.82 -18.71 -14.00
CA VAL A 20 -4.30 -17.35 -13.84
C VAL A 20 -5.48 -16.46 -14.13
N ALA A 21 -6.09 -15.97 -13.06
CA ALA A 21 -7.11 -14.96 -13.15
C ALA A 21 -6.49 -13.77 -13.88
N ALA A 22 -6.91 -13.58 -15.13
CA ALA A 22 -6.74 -12.33 -15.84
C ALA A 22 -7.51 -11.28 -15.04
N GLY A 23 -6.84 -10.72 -14.02
CA GLY A 23 -7.28 -9.56 -13.28
C GLY A 23 -7.29 -8.40 -14.25
N GLY A 24 -8.41 -8.25 -14.96
CA GLY A 24 -8.79 -7.02 -15.63
C GLY A 24 -8.99 -5.96 -14.57
N LEU A 25 -7.88 -5.39 -14.10
CA LEU A 25 -7.88 -4.15 -13.33
C LEU A 25 -8.30 -3.06 -14.31
N THR A 26 -9.60 -2.78 -14.28
CA THR A 26 -10.17 -1.58 -14.83
C THR A 26 -9.34 -0.41 -14.33
N LEU A 27 -8.78 0.35 -15.29
CA LEU A 27 -8.25 1.68 -15.08
C LEU A 27 -9.39 2.52 -14.49
N THR A 28 -9.57 2.45 -13.18
CA THR A 28 -10.39 3.39 -12.44
C THR A 28 -9.60 4.68 -12.50
N THR A 29 -10.05 5.56 -13.38
CA THR A 29 -9.65 6.96 -13.44
C THR A 29 -9.70 7.50 -12.02
N LEU A 30 -8.52 7.66 -11.41
CA LEU A 30 -8.40 8.38 -10.16
C LEU A 30 -9.08 9.73 -10.36
N PRO A 31 -9.92 10.20 -9.42
CA PRO A 31 -10.49 11.53 -9.52
C PRO A 31 -9.32 12.50 -9.67
N ALA A 32 -9.35 13.31 -10.73
CA ALA A 32 -8.47 14.45 -10.87
C ALA A 32 -8.74 15.34 -9.65
N SER A 33 -7.89 15.25 -8.64
CA SER A 33 -7.98 16.07 -7.44
C SER A 33 -7.82 17.52 -7.88
N ALA A 34 -8.95 18.25 -7.86
CA ALA A 34 -8.94 19.69 -7.92
C ALA A 34 -7.99 20.22 -6.85
N SER A 35 -7.12 21.17 -7.20
CA SER A 35 -6.25 21.86 -6.25
C SER A 35 -7.10 22.36 -5.09
N PRO A 36 -6.82 21.95 -3.83
CA PRO A 36 -7.47 22.55 -2.69
C PRO A 36 -7.07 24.02 -2.65
N GLU A 37 -8.06 24.88 -2.43
CA GLU A 37 -7.82 26.24 -1.96
C GLU A 37 -6.90 26.19 -0.72
N ASP A 38 -5.98 27.15 -0.59
CA ASP A 38 -5.00 27.15 0.51
C ASP A 38 -5.71 27.01 1.87
N PRO A 39 -5.28 26.07 2.73
CA PRO A 39 -5.97 25.81 3.99
C PRO A 39 -5.96 27.08 4.85
N ALA A 40 -7.15 27.51 5.29
CA ALA A 40 -7.31 28.74 6.06
C ALA A 40 -6.94 28.55 7.55
N THR A 41 -6.83 27.28 8.00
CA THR A 41 -6.52 26.93 9.39
C THR A 41 -5.51 25.79 9.51
N SER A 42 -4.74 25.77 10.60
CA SER A 42 -3.77 24.71 10.92
C SER A 42 -4.42 23.31 10.99
N ARG A 43 -5.71 23.24 11.37
CA ARG A 43 -6.48 21.98 11.42
C ARG A 43 -6.77 21.44 10.02
N GLU A 44 -7.18 22.29 9.08
CA GLU A 44 -7.43 21.89 7.68
C GLU A 44 -6.14 21.43 7.02
N ALA A 45 -5.04 22.10 7.34
CA ALA A 45 -3.74 21.75 6.82
C ALA A 45 -3.22 20.40 7.35
N ALA A 46 -3.40 20.12 8.65
CA ALA A 46 -3.12 18.81 9.23
C ALA A 46 -3.99 17.69 8.61
N ALA A 47 -5.26 17.97 8.32
CA ALA A 47 -6.15 17.01 7.66
C ALA A 47 -5.70 16.72 6.21
N LEU A 48 -5.27 17.75 5.48
CA LEU A 48 -4.75 17.58 4.12
C LEU A 48 -3.47 16.72 4.12
N VAL A 49 -2.53 16.99 5.02
CA VAL A 49 -1.30 16.18 5.15
C VAL A 49 -1.63 14.73 5.50
N ALA A 50 -2.56 14.50 6.44
CA ALA A 50 -2.99 13.15 6.80
C ALA A 50 -3.62 12.40 5.62
N ALA A 51 -4.47 13.06 4.83
CA ALA A 51 -5.06 12.48 3.63
C ALA A 51 -3.99 12.09 2.60
N ARG A 52 -3.03 12.98 2.32
CA ARG A 52 -1.94 12.70 1.36
C ARG A 52 -0.99 11.61 1.84
N ALA A 53 -0.70 11.56 3.14
CA ALA A 53 0.09 10.49 3.72
C ALA A 53 -0.60 9.13 3.55
N HIS A 54 -1.93 9.09 3.73
CA HIS A 54 -2.70 7.87 3.50
C HIS A 54 -2.73 7.46 2.02
N ASP A 55 -2.91 8.41 1.09
CA ASP A 55 -2.84 8.11 -0.35
C ASP A 55 -1.47 7.52 -0.73
N LEU A 56 -0.39 8.06 -0.15
CA LEU A 56 0.96 7.58 -0.38
C LEU A 56 1.18 6.16 0.18
N GLU A 57 0.61 5.85 1.34
CA GLU A 57 0.60 4.49 1.90
C GLU A 57 -0.07 3.51 0.92
N VAL A 58 -1.27 3.84 0.45
CA VAL A 58 -2.03 3.00 -0.52
C VAL A 58 -1.23 2.76 -1.80
N VAL A 59 -0.57 3.78 -2.35
CA VAL A 59 0.24 3.63 -3.56
C VAL A 59 1.50 2.81 -3.29
N THR A 60 2.14 2.99 -2.13
CA THR A 60 3.32 2.22 -1.72
C THR A 60 2.99 0.74 -1.58
N GLU A 61 1.85 0.40 -0.98
CA GLU A 61 1.38 -0.98 -0.86
C GLU A 61 1.12 -1.60 -2.23
N ARG A 62 0.44 -0.89 -3.14
CA ARG A 62 0.22 -1.36 -4.52
C ARG A 62 1.53 -1.59 -5.27
N PHE A 63 2.52 -0.72 -5.08
CA PHE A 63 3.85 -0.87 -5.66
C PHE A 63 4.58 -2.11 -5.11
N ASN A 64 4.49 -2.34 -3.80
CA ASN A 64 5.06 -3.54 -3.18
C ASN A 64 4.38 -4.82 -3.71
N GLU A 65 3.05 -4.83 -3.80
CA GLU A 65 2.30 -5.94 -4.38
C GLU A 65 2.70 -6.21 -5.84
N ALA A 66 2.89 -5.16 -6.65
CA ALA A 66 3.32 -5.29 -8.03
C ALA A 66 4.77 -5.82 -8.14
N ARG A 67 5.66 -5.41 -7.24
CA ARG A 67 7.03 -5.95 -7.15
C ARG A 67 7.05 -7.43 -6.77
N GLU A 68 6.21 -7.83 -5.83
CA GLU A 68 6.09 -9.23 -5.41
C GLU A 68 5.54 -10.10 -6.54
N GLN A 69 4.53 -9.61 -7.26
CA GLN A 69 4.05 -10.28 -8.47
C GLN A 69 5.16 -10.40 -9.53
N LEU A 70 5.95 -9.33 -9.76
CA LEU A 70 7.06 -9.38 -10.72
C LEU A 70 8.08 -10.46 -10.37
N ARG A 71 8.47 -10.53 -9.09
CA ARG A 71 9.38 -11.57 -8.60
C ARG A 71 8.83 -12.97 -8.85
N ALA A 72 7.57 -13.21 -8.49
CA ALA A 72 6.92 -14.50 -8.71
C ALA A 72 6.84 -14.87 -10.20
N THR A 73 6.54 -13.90 -11.07
CA THR A 73 6.49 -14.12 -12.53
C THR A 73 7.88 -14.39 -13.12
N GLN A 74 8.93 -13.72 -12.63
CA GLN A 74 10.31 -14.00 -13.05
C GLN A 74 10.76 -15.41 -12.64
N GLU A 75 10.42 -15.84 -11.42
CA GLU A 75 10.66 -17.22 -10.97
C GLU A 75 9.89 -18.23 -11.85
N ALA A 76 8.63 -17.93 -12.18
CA ALA A 76 7.84 -18.76 -13.08
C ALA A 76 8.42 -18.82 -14.51
N ALA A 77 9.00 -17.71 -15.02
CA ALA A 77 9.67 -17.67 -16.32
C ALA A 77 10.94 -18.53 -16.33
N ALA A 78 11.73 -18.49 -15.25
CA ALA A 78 12.88 -19.36 -15.08
C ALA A 78 12.46 -20.84 -15.06
N GLN A 79 11.43 -21.19 -14.29
CA GLN A 79 10.89 -22.55 -14.27
C GLN A 79 10.37 -22.99 -15.65
N ALA A 80 9.65 -22.12 -16.37
CA ALA A 80 9.15 -22.44 -17.70
C ALA A 80 10.29 -22.70 -18.71
N THR A 81 11.43 -22.02 -18.55
CA THR A 81 12.64 -22.27 -19.36
C THR A 81 13.23 -23.66 -19.07
N GLU A 82 13.26 -24.08 -17.81
CA GLU A 82 13.68 -25.43 -17.43
C GLU A 82 12.72 -26.50 -17.98
N ASP A 83 11.41 -26.24 -17.93
CA ASP A 83 10.38 -27.13 -18.46
C ASP A 83 10.52 -27.30 -19.99
N VAL A 84 10.85 -26.22 -20.72
CA VAL A 84 11.18 -26.28 -22.15
C VAL A 84 12.39 -27.18 -22.39
N ALA A 85 13.48 -26.99 -21.65
CA ALA A 85 14.68 -27.81 -21.80
C ALA A 85 14.40 -29.30 -21.54
N ALA A 86 13.60 -29.61 -20.52
CA ALA A 86 13.18 -30.97 -20.21
C ALA A 86 12.30 -31.58 -21.33
N ALA A 87 11.34 -30.82 -21.85
CA ALA A 87 10.46 -31.27 -22.92
C ALA A 87 11.23 -31.48 -24.24
N GLU A 88 12.19 -30.62 -24.56
CA GLU A 88 13.06 -30.78 -25.72
C GLU A 88 13.96 -32.01 -25.62
N ALA A 89 14.49 -32.31 -24.44
CA ALA A 89 15.25 -33.53 -24.19
C ALA A 89 14.39 -34.78 -24.39
N ALA A 90 13.15 -34.78 -23.89
CA ALA A 90 12.20 -35.88 -24.10
C ALA A 90 11.85 -36.06 -25.58
N LEU A 91 11.64 -34.97 -26.31
CA LEU A 91 11.42 -34.98 -27.76
C LEU A 91 12.64 -35.54 -28.52
N ALA A 92 13.86 -35.13 -28.15
CA ALA A 92 15.08 -35.66 -28.76
C ALA A 92 15.20 -37.18 -28.54
N ALA A 93 14.92 -37.67 -27.33
CA ALA A 93 14.90 -39.09 -27.01
C ALA A 93 13.84 -39.86 -27.82
N ALA A 94 12.63 -39.33 -27.94
CA ALA A 94 11.57 -39.96 -28.72
C ALA A 94 11.91 -40.00 -30.23
N ARG A 95 12.55 -38.96 -30.76
CA ARG A 95 13.04 -38.92 -32.14
C ARG A 95 14.12 -39.97 -32.41
N GLU A 96 15.00 -40.25 -31.46
CA GLU A 96 15.98 -41.33 -31.60
C GLU A 96 15.30 -42.70 -31.64
N GLN A 97 14.27 -42.93 -30.82
CA GLN A 97 13.49 -44.18 -30.87
C GLN A 97 12.81 -44.37 -32.23
N VAL A 98 12.18 -43.32 -32.78
CA VAL A 98 11.60 -43.35 -34.14
C VAL A 98 12.67 -43.65 -35.19
N ARG A 99 13.85 -43.03 -35.09
CA ARG A 99 14.99 -43.29 -36.00
C ARG A 99 15.47 -44.74 -35.91
N SER A 100 15.52 -45.31 -34.70
CA SER A 100 15.87 -46.71 -34.48
C SER A 100 14.86 -47.64 -35.15
N VAL A 101 13.56 -47.40 -34.96
CA VAL A 101 12.50 -48.18 -35.62
C VAL A 101 12.59 -48.05 -37.14
N ALA A 102 12.80 -46.84 -37.68
CA ALA A 102 12.95 -46.61 -39.11
C ALA A 102 14.18 -47.33 -39.68
N ARG A 103 15.31 -47.33 -38.96
CA ARG A 103 16.52 -48.07 -39.35
C ARG A 103 16.26 -49.57 -39.36
N SER A 104 15.71 -50.12 -38.29
CA SER A 104 15.35 -51.56 -38.21
C SER A 104 14.33 -51.96 -39.28
N ALA A 105 13.40 -51.06 -39.61
CA ALA A 105 12.45 -51.27 -40.68
C ALA A 105 13.10 -51.34 -42.07
N TRP A 106 14.16 -50.55 -42.30
CA TRP A 106 14.91 -50.48 -43.55
C TRP A 106 15.95 -51.59 -43.69
N THR A 107 16.65 -51.93 -42.61
CA THR A 107 17.68 -52.99 -42.58
C THR A 107 17.12 -54.37 -42.28
N GLY A 108 15.85 -54.45 -41.89
CA GLY A 108 15.16 -55.71 -41.60
C GLY A 108 14.92 -56.51 -42.86
N ASP A 109 15.13 -57.82 -42.77
CA ASP A 109 15.11 -58.77 -43.89
C ASP A 109 13.67 -59.12 -44.34
N ARG A 110 12.83 -58.08 -44.56
CA ARG A 110 11.40 -58.20 -44.85
C ARG A 110 11.12 -59.03 -46.11
N LEU A 111 12.06 -59.01 -47.07
CA LEU A 111 11.99 -59.82 -48.29
C LEU A 111 12.22 -61.31 -48.00
N THR A 112 13.12 -61.65 -47.07
CA THR A 112 13.34 -63.02 -46.60
C THR A 112 12.21 -63.51 -45.69
N THR A 113 11.59 -62.64 -44.89
CA THR A 113 10.42 -63.02 -44.07
C THR A 113 9.20 -63.33 -44.94
N LEU A 114 9.00 -62.58 -46.03
CA LEU A 114 7.91 -62.83 -46.98
C LEU A 114 8.15 -64.11 -47.80
N SER A 115 9.40 -64.37 -48.21
CA SER A 115 9.72 -65.63 -48.90
C SER A 115 9.58 -66.83 -47.95
N ALA A 116 10.05 -66.74 -46.71
CA ALA A 116 9.89 -67.77 -45.69
C ALA A 116 8.41 -68.06 -45.32
N MET A 117 7.53 -67.05 -45.39
CA MET A 117 6.08 -67.26 -45.23
C MET A 117 5.49 -68.09 -46.39
N LEU A 118 5.96 -67.88 -47.62
CA LEU A 118 5.51 -68.63 -48.80
C LEU A 118 6.05 -70.07 -48.83
N THR A 119 7.14 -70.37 -48.11
CA THR A 119 7.72 -71.72 -48.00
C THR A 119 7.41 -72.42 -46.68
N SER A 120 6.49 -71.88 -45.87
CA SER A 120 6.18 -72.40 -44.53
C SER A 120 5.38 -73.71 -44.61
N ASP A 121 5.92 -74.80 -44.06
CA ASP A 121 5.32 -76.15 -44.11
C ASP A 121 4.26 -76.42 -43.01
N SER A 122 4.04 -75.51 -42.04
CA SER A 122 3.05 -75.70 -40.97
C SER A 122 2.12 -74.49 -40.73
N PRO A 123 0.83 -74.72 -40.40
CA PRO A 123 -0.13 -73.66 -40.03
C PRO A 123 0.20 -72.95 -38.71
N ASP A 124 0.80 -73.63 -37.74
CA ASP A 124 1.14 -73.05 -36.43
C ASP A 124 2.27 -72.00 -36.56
N GLU A 125 3.30 -72.28 -37.36
CA GLU A 125 4.38 -71.32 -37.60
C GLU A 125 3.91 -70.05 -38.31
N LEU A 126 2.87 -70.15 -39.15
CA LEU A 126 2.25 -69.00 -39.79
C LEU A 126 1.58 -68.09 -38.75
N LEU A 127 0.83 -68.67 -37.81
CA LEU A 127 0.15 -67.93 -36.74
C LEU A 127 1.14 -67.24 -35.80
N ASP A 128 2.24 -67.91 -35.43
CA ASP A 128 3.30 -67.33 -34.59
C ASP A 128 3.98 -66.13 -35.25
N ARG A 129 4.24 -66.20 -36.57
CA ARG A 129 4.80 -65.09 -37.35
C ARG A 129 3.85 -63.91 -37.46
N VAL A 130 2.56 -64.15 -37.68
CA VAL A 130 1.53 -63.08 -37.69
C VAL A 130 1.43 -62.41 -36.31
N GLY A 131 1.42 -63.20 -35.23
CA GLY A 131 1.42 -62.66 -33.86
C GLY A 131 2.65 -61.79 -33.57
N THR A 132 3.83 -62.21 -34.04
CA THR A 132 5.07 -61.44 -33.92
C THR A 132 5.02 -60.13 -34.70
N LEU A 133 4.52 -60.16 -35.95
CA LEU A 133 4.34 -58.96 -36.76
C LEU A 133 3.37 -57.96 -36.12
N GLN A 134 2.28 -58.46 -35.53
CA GLN A 134 1.32 -57.63 -34.83
C GLN A 134 1.95 -56.98 -33.59
N ALA A 135 2.73 -57.72 -32.80
CA ALA A 135 3.46 -57.16 -31.67
C ALA A 135 4.47 -56.06 -32.08
N ILE A 136 5.16 -56.24 -33.22
CA ILE A 136 6.06 -55.23 -33.79
C ILE A 136 5.29 -53.98 -34.25
N ALA A 137 4.15 -54.18 -34.92
CA ALA A 137 3.30 -53.10 -35.38
C ALA A 137 2.76 -52.28 -34.19
N ASP A 138 2.28 -52.95 -33.15
CA ASP A 138 1.79 -52.32 -31.91
C ASP A 138 2.91 -51.53 -31.22
N HIS A 139 4.11 -52.10 -31.13
CA HIS A 139 5.28 -51.40 -30.59
C HIS A 139 5.64 -50.15 -31.41
N THR A 140 5.66 -50.27 -32.74
CA THR A 140 5.97 -49.16 -33.66
C THR A 140 4.96 -48.03 -33.54
N ASN A 141 3.67 -48.37 -33.48
CA ASN A 141 2.59 -47.41 -33.26
C ASN A 141 2.73 -46.74 -31.89
N GLY A 142 3.12 -47.48 -30.85
CA GLY A 142 3.44 -46.94 -29.53
C GLY A 142 4.58 -45.92 -29.55
N VAL A 143 5.69 -46.24 -30.22
CA VAL A 143 6.85 -45.34 -30.36
C VAL A 143 6.47 -44.06 -31.10
N LEU A 144 5.70 -44.18 -32.19
CA LEU A 144 5.22 -43.01 -32.93
C LEU A 144 4.28 -42.15 -32.07
N GLY A 145 3.38 -42.78 -31.31
CA GLY A 145 2.49 -42.09 -30.38
C GLY A 145 3.25 -41.29 -29.31
N VAL A 146 4.28 -41.89 -28.70
CA VAL A 146 5.15 -41.20 -27.73
C VAL A 146 5.88 -40.02 -28.38
N ALA A 147 6.36 -40.16 -29.62
CA ALA A 147 7.04 -39.09 -30.33
C ALA A 147 6.11 -37.91 -30.69
N GLN A 148 4.85 -38.20 -31.04
CA GLN A 148 3.84 -37.16 -31.25
C GLN A 148 3.55 -36.43 -29.94
N GLN A 149 3.29 -37.16 -28.85
CA GLN A 149 3.06 -36.57 -27.53
C GLN A 149 4.23 -35.71 -27.06
N ALA A 150 5.47 -36.16 -27.26
CA ALA A 150 6.65 -35.37 -26.93
C ALA A 150 6.82 -34.11 -27.80
N THR A 151 6.38 -34.17 -29.06
CA THR A 151 6.38 -33.02 -29.96
C THR A 151 5.38 -31.97 -29.49
N ASP A 152 4.15 -32.41 -29.19
CA ASP A 152 3.10 -31.53 -28.68
C ASP A 152 3.46 -30.92 -27.33
N ALA A 153 4.04 -31.72 -26.42
CA ALA A 153 4.50 -31.27 -25.11
C ALA A 153 5.61 -30.21 -25.22
N ALA A 154 6.60 -30.42 -26.09
CA ALA A 154 7.66 -29.45 -26.32
C ALA A 154 7.13 -28.14 -26.94
N ALA A 155 6.20 -28.23 -27.89
CA ALA A 155 5.56 -27.05 -28.47
C ALA A 155 4.75 -26.28 -27.41
N ALA A 156 3.96 -26.98 -26.59
CA ALA A 156 3.18 -26.37 -25.51
C ALA A 156 4.08 -25.72 -24.45
N ALA A 157 5.18 -26.38 -24.07
CA ALA A 157 6.15 -25.82 -23.13
C ALA A 157 6.77 -24.52 -23.65
N ARG A 158 7.17 -24.48 -24.93
CA ARG A 158 7.73 -23.28 -25.56
C ARG A 158 6.73 -22.12 -25.56
N THR A 159 5.51 -22.36 -26.02
CA THR A 159 4.46 -21.32 -26.00
C THR A 159 4.13 -20.85 -24.59
N ALA A 160 4.15 -21.74 -23.59
CA ALA A 160 3.96 -21.36 -22.20
C ALA A 160 5.10 -20.47 -21.68
N ALA A 161 6.35 -20.83 -21.98
CA ALA A 161 7.53 -20.05 -21.60
C ALA A 161 7.54 -18.67 -22.27
N GLU A 162 7.29 -18.59 -23.57
CA GLU A 162 7.19 -17.32 -24.33
C GLU A 162 6.12 -16.41 -23.73
N ARG A 163 4.96 -16.96 -23.37
CA ARG A 163 3.88 -16.20 -22.72
C ARG A 163 4.32 -15.69 -21.34
N THR A 164 4.92 -16.53 -20.51
CA THR A 164 5.35 -16.14 -19.16
C THR A 164 6.48 -15.11 -19.21
N GLU A 165 7.39 -15.20 -20.18
CA GLU A 165 8.43 -14.20 -20.41
C GLU A 165 7.82 -12.84 -20.80
N ALA A 166 6.88 -12.82 -21.77
CA ALA A 166 6.19 -11.59 -22.16
C ALA A 166 5.36 -10.97 -21.01
N GLU A 167 4.73 -11.81 -20.18
CA GLU A 167 4.05 -11.38 -18.96
C GLU A 167 5.04 -10.75 -17.96
N ALA A 168 6.22 -11.33 -17.78
CA ALA A 168 7.28 -10.80 -16.92
C ALA A 168 7.79 -9.43 -17.41
N GLU A 169 8.02 -9.28 -18.72
CA GLU A 169 8.44 -8.01 -19.34
C GLU A 169 7.38 -6.92 -19.15
N THR A 170 6.11 -7.24 -19.44
CA THR A 170 5.00 -6.30 -19.26
C THR A 170 4.87 -5.85 -17.80
N LEU A 171 5.08 -6.77 -16.86
CA LEU A 171 5.01 -6.46 -15.44
C LEU A 171 6.22 -5.65 -14.97
N LEU A 172 7.41 -5.89 -15.52
CA LEU A 172 8.60 -5.09 -15.27
C LEU A 172 8.39 -3.64 -15.70
N ASP A 173 7.87 -3.42 -16.90
CA ASP A 173 7.55 -2.09 -17.42
C ASP A 173 6.54 -1.38 -16.51
N ARG A 174 5.50 -2.10 -16.09
CA ARG A 174 4.47 -1.57 -15.18
C ARG A 174 5.07 -1.17 -13.84
N VAL A 175 5.87 -2.03 -13.22
CA VAL A 175 6.53 -1.75 -11.93
C VAL A 175 7.48 -0.57 -12.05
N THR A 176 8.21 -0.46 -13.17
CA THR A 176 9.11 0.66 -13.43
C THR A 176 8.34 1.98 -13.56
N ALA A 177 7.23 1.98 -14.30
CA ALA A 177 6.35 3.14 -14.42
C ALA A 177 5.73 3.53 -13.07
N GLN A 178 5.25 2.55 -12.29
CA GLN A 178 4.71 2.76 -10.95
C GLN A 178 5.77 3.32 -10.00
N ARG A 179 7.02 2.86 -10.09
CA ARG A 179 8.13 3.41 -9.30
C ARG A 179 8.31 4.89 -9.58
N ALA A 180 8.39 5.27 -10.85
CA ALA A 180 8.56 6.66 -11.25
C ALA A 180 7.37 7.53 -10.85
N ASP A 181 6.16 6.99 -10.85
CA ASP A 181 4.96 7.68 -10.36
C ASP A 181 4.99 7.85 -8.83
N LEU A 182 5.33 6.80 -8.08
CA LEU A 182 5.50 6.86 -6.63
C LEU A 182 6.56 7.90 -6.23
N ASP A 183 7.72 7.89 -6.89
CA ASP A 183 8.80 8.85 -6.62
C ASP A 183 8.33 10.30 -6.87
N ARG A 184 7.50 10.54 -7.89
CA ARG A 184 6.87 11.85 -8.13
C ARG A 184 5.87 12.23 -7.02
N GLN A 185 5.02 11.30 -6.60
CA GLN A 185 4.05 11.54 -5.54
C GLN A 185 4.73 11.83 -4.19
N VAL A 186 5.81 11.10 -3.86
CA VAL A 186 6.64 11.37 -2.66
C VAL A 186 7.22 12.78 -2.72
N ALA A 187 7.80 13.18 -3.85
CA ALA A 187 8.38 14.52 -4.00
C ALA A 187 7.34 15.63 -3.88
N GLN A 188 6.14 15.44 -4.45
CA GLN A 188 5.02 16.37 -4.31
C GLN A 188 4.57 16.49 -2.85
N PHE A 189 4.40 15.35 -2.17
CA PHE A 189 4.03 15.33 -0.75
C PHE A 189 5.06 16.05 0.12
N GLN A 190 6.35 15.81 -0.10
CA GLN A 190 7.43 16.50 0.62
C GLN A 190 7.38 18.01 0.39
N ALA A 191 7.20 18.46 -0.86
CA ALA A 191 7.09 19.88 -1.16
C ALA A 191 5.86 20.54 -0.50
N GLU A 192 4.70 19.87 -0.51
CA GLU A 192 3.49 20.35 0.17
C GLU A 192 3.68 20.44 1.69
N TYR A 193 4.30 19.40 2.27
CA TYR A 193 4.62 19.36 3.70
C TYR A 193 5.56 20.48 4.11
N ASP A 194 6.66 20.69 3.37
CA ASP A 194 7.65 21.73 3.65
C ASP A 194 7.05 23.14 3.54
N ARG A 195 6.20 23.35 2.53
CA ARG A 195 5.46 24.61 2.36
C ARG A 195 4.61 24.91 3.58
N LEU A 196 3.80 23.94 4.00
CA LEU A 196 2.91 24.12 5.14
C LEU A 196 3.67 24.31 6.45
N ALA A 197 4.76 23.57 6.65
CA ALA A 197 5.62 23.73 7.82
C ALA A 197 6.23 25.15 7.88
N ALA A 198 6.62 25.71 6.73
CA ALA A 198 7.13 27.08 6.65
C ALA A 198 6.05 28.13 6.94
N GLU A 199 4.82 27.92 6.48
CA GLU A 199 3.65 28.79 6.75
C GLU A 199 3.31 28.81 8.25
N GLU A 200 3.19 27.65 8.89
CA GLU A 200 2.96 27.54 10.34
C GLU A 200 4.06 28.23 11.14
N GLN A 201 5.33 28.06 10.73
CA GLN A 201 6.44 28.71 11.41
C GLN A 201 6.41 30.25 11.27
N ARG A 202 5.95 30.78 10.13
CA ARG A 202 5.73 32.22 9.94
C ARG A 202 4.59 32.72 10.83
N ALA A 203 3.45 32.04 10.82
CA ALA A 203 2.30 32.41 11.64
C ALA A 203 2.64 32.40 13.15
N ALA A 204 3.42 31.43 13.61
CA ALA A 204 3.89 31.36 14.99
C ALA A 204 4.81 32.54 15.37
N ARG A 205 5.73 32.94 14.48
CA ARG A 205 6.60 34.10 14.70
C ARG A 205 5.80 35.41 14.77
N GLU A 206 4.90 35.63 13.83
CA GLU A 206 4.04 36.82 13.81
C GLU A 206 3.15 36.89 15.06
N ALA A 207 2.64 35.75 15.54
CA ALA A 207 1.87 35.69 16.78
C ALA A 207 2.73 36.05 18.01
N ALA A 208 3.97 35.57 18.09
CA ALA A 208 4.90 35.90 19.16
C ALA A 208 5.29 37.38 19.15
N GLU A 209 5.54 37.95 17.96
CA GLU A 209 5.84 39.38 17.80
C GLU A 209 4.66 40.26 18.21
N ARG A 210 3.43 39.89 17.82
CA ARG A 210 2.22 40.60 18.27
C ARG A 210 2.08 40.57 19.79
N HIS A 211 2.29 39.41 20.41
CA HIS A 211 2.23 39.28 21.87
C HIS A 211 3.28 40.15 22.57
N ALA A 212 4.53 40.11 22.09
CA ALA A 212 5.60 40.93 22.64
C ALA A 212 5.34 42.44 22.47
N ALA A 213 4.76 42.85 21.34
CA ALA A 213 4.37 44.24 21.11
C ALA A 213 3.21 44.68 22.03
N GLU A 214 2.23 43.81 22.26
CA GLU A 214 1.14 44.06 23.21
C GLU A 214 1.65 44.17 24.65
N GLU A 215 2.59 43.31 25.07
CA GLU A 215 3.22 43.38 26.39
C GLU A 215 4.03 44.67 26.55
N ALA A 216 4.86 45.02 25.57
CA ALA A 216 5.64 46.26 25.60
C ALA A 216 4.73 47.51 25.63
N ALA A 217 3.60 47.49 24.91
CA ALA A 217 2.64 48.59 24.94
C ALA A 217 1.95 48.72 26.32
N ARG A 218 1.65 47.59 26.99
CA ARG A 218 1.11 47.59 28.35
C ARG A 218 2.11 48.14 29.35
N GLU A 219 3.37 47.68 29.29
CA GLU A 219 4.44 48.18 30.16
C GLU A 219 4.68 49.68 29.97
N ALA A 220 4.68 50.17 28.73
CA ALA A 220 4.81 51.60 28.43
C ALA A 220 3.62 52.42 28.98
N ALA A 221 2.39 51.91 28.86
CA ALA A 221 1.20 52.57 29.41
C ALA A 221 1.22 52.61 30.94
N GLU A 222 1.67 51.54 31.60
CA GLU A 222 1.86 51.49 33.06
C GLU A 222 2.93 52.49 33.53
N GLN A 223 4.04 52.61 32.80
CA GLN A 223 5.09 53.59 33.09
C GLN A 223 4.58 55.03 32.95
N GLN A 224 3.86 55.33 31.86
CA GLN A 224 3.25 56.65 31.66
C GLN A 224 2.25 57.00 32.76
N ALA A 225 1.39 56.06 33.16
CA ALA A 225 0.44 56.27 34.25
C ALA A 225 1.15 56.50 35.60
N ALA A 226 2.27 55.80 35.86
CA ALA A 226 3.07 56.01 37.06
C ALA A 226 3.77 57.38 37.07
N GLU A 227 4.31 57.83 35.91
CA GLU A 227 4.90 59.16 35.75
C GLU A 227 3.88 60.28 35.95
N GLU A 228 2.68 60.15 35.37
CA GLU A 228 1.58 61.11 35.55
C GLU A 228 1.12 61.16 37.01
N ALA A 229 0.98 60.01 37.67
CA ALA A 229 0.63 59.96 39.09
C ALA A 229 1.71 60.60 39.98
N ALA A 230 2.99 60.38 39.67
CA ALA A 230 4.10 61.02 40.39
C ALA A 230 4.12 62.55 40.19
N ALA A 231 3.83 63.02 38.97
CA ALA A 231 3.72 64.45 38.67
C ALA A 231 2.56 65.11 39.42
N GLN A 232 1.40 64.45 39.49
CA GLN A 232 0.24 64.91 40.27
C GLN A 232 0.54 64.98 41.77
N ALA A 233 1.17 63.93 42.33
CA ALA A 233 1.56 63.92 43.74
C ALA A 233 2.59 65.02 44.08
N ALA A 234 3.53 65.30 43.18
CA ALA A 234 4.48 66.41 43.35
C ALA A 234 3.80 67.78 43.30
N ALA A 235 2.79 67.96 42.43
CA ALA A 235 2.00 69.18 42.35
C ALA A 235 1.17 69.42 43.62
N GLU A 236 0.59 68.37 44.22
CA GLU A 236 -0.12 68.46 45.51
C GLU A 236 0.81 68.85 46.67
N GLN A 237 2.06 68.37 46.68
CA GLN A 237 3.04 68.74 47.72
C GLN A 237 3.55 70.18 47.62
N GLN A 238 3.46 70.80 46.44
CA GLN A 238 3.81 72.21 46.22
C GLN A 238 2.63 73.18 46.38
N ALA A 239 1.41 72.67 46.63
CA ALA A 239 0.27 73.52 46.97
C ALA A 239 0.49 74.17 48.36
N PRO A 240 0.27 75.48 48.51
CA PRO A 240 0.51 76.17 49.78
C PRO A 240 -0.39 75.59 50.88
N GLN A 241 0.20 75.17 52.00
CA GLN A 241 -0.54 74.77 53.20
C GLN A 241 -1.34 75.97 53.71
N VAL A 242 -2.63 76.02 53.40
CA VAL A 242 -3.57 76.93 54.04
C VAL A 242 -3.78 76.41 55.47
N ALA A 243 -3.28 77.16 56.45
CA ALA A 243 -3.46 76.89 57.87
C ALA A 243 -4.96 76.79 58.24
N PRO A 244 -5.36 75.89 59.15
CA PRO A 244 -6.75 75.83 59.58
C PRO A 244 -7.07 77.03 60.48
N ALA A 245 -7.98 77.89 60.03
CA ALA A 245 -8.63 78.90 60.86
C ALA A 245 -9.98 78.37 61.38
N PRO A 246 -10.41 78.74 62.60
CA PRO A 246 -11.41 78.00 63.36
C PRO A 246 -12.85 78.27 62.93
N ALA A 247 -13.71 77.35 63.37
CA ALA A 247 -15.15 77.34 63.20
C ALA A 247 -15.86 78.60 63.72
N GLU A 248 -16.93 78.98 63.03
CA GLU A 248 -18.06 79.69 63.64
C GLU A 248 -19.36 79.36 62.91
N GLU A 249 -20.46 79.49 63.66
CA GLU A 249 -21.66 78.66 63.64
C GLU A 249 -22.74 79.06 62.62
N ALA A 250 -23.70 78.14 62.46
CA ALA A 250 -24.91 78.19 61.62
C ALA A 250 -25.87 79.36 61.94
N PRO A 251 -27.00 79.50 61.21
CA PRO A 251 -28.18 78.80 61.73
C PRO A 251 -29.14 78.18 60.69
N VAL A 252 -29.85 77.21 61.26
CA VAL A 252 -31.05 76.45 60.90
C VAL A 252 -32.13 77.10 60.02
N SER A 253 -32.83 76.28 59.25
CA SER A 253 -34.30 76.26 59.15
C SER A 253 -34.81 74.91 58.63
N SER A 254 -35.72 74.32 59.41
CA SER A 254 -36.51 73.10 59.22
C SER A 254 -37.55 73.29 58.10
N ASP A 255 -37.82 72.28 57.26
CA ASP A 255 -39.04 71.47 57.45
C ASP A 255 -39.19 70.23 56.54
N ALA A 256 -39.75 69.19 57.18
CA ALA A 256 -40.67 68.14 56.70
C ALA A 256 -40.24 67.09 55.63
N GLY A 257 -40.10 65.83 56.07
CA GLY A 257 -40.28 64.60 55.27
C GLY A 257 -41.76 64.13 55.23
N PRO A 258 -42.11 62.84 54.97
CA PRO A 258 -41.24 61.67 54.80
C PRO A 258 -41.67 60.60 53.73
N GLU A 259 -40.94 59.47 53.72
CA GLU A 259 -41.31 58.08 53.32
C GLU A 259 -41.29 57.67 51.82
N ALA A 260 -40.79 56.50 51.38
CA ALA A 260 -40.38 55.25 52.05
C ALA A 260 -39.42 54.38 51.18
N SER A 261 -38.53 53.65 51.85
CA SER A 261 -38.12 52.21 51.74
C SER A 261 -38.02 51.52 50.35
N ALA A 262 -37.09 50.61 50.03
CA ALA A 262 -36.53 49.52 50.83
C ALA A 262 -35.38 48.77 50.10
N HIS A 263 -34.40 48.28 50.88
CA HIS A 263 -33.73 46.96 50.82
C HIS A 263 -32.91 46.58 49.55
N GLY A 264 -31.76 45.90 49.62
CA GLY A 264 -31.19 45.10 50.70
C GLY A 264 -29.69 44.83 50.48
N ALA A 265 -29.06 44.42 51.58
CA ALA A 265 -27.65 44.06 51.69
C ALA A 265 -27.33 42.70 51.03
N VAL A 266 -26.03 42.38 50.88
CA VAL A 266 -25.37 41.30 51.67
C VAL A 266 -24.00 40.88 51.06
N ARG A 267 -22.98 41.10 51.92
CA ARG A 267 -21.81 40.28 52.31
C ARG A 267 -20.64 39.92 51.38
N ARG A 268 -19.47 40.13 52.02
CA ARG A 268 -18.12 39.59 51.83
C ARG A 268 -18.02 38.06 52.01
N GLY A 269 -17.01 37.49 51.36
CA GLY A 269 -16.05 36.58 52.00
C GLY A 269 -15.81 35.25 51.29
N LEU A 270 -14.57 34.99 50.82
CA LEU A 270 -13.70 33.83 51.16
C LEU A 270 -12.50 33.66 50.17
N PRO A 271 -11.30 33.31 50.68
CA PRO A 271 -10.21 32.56 49.99
C PRO A 271 -10.01 31.16 50.66
N PRO A 272 -8.93 30.34 50.47
CA PRO A 272 -8.01 30.04 49.35
C PRO A 272 -7.83 28.49 49.07
N SER A 273 -6.87 28.13 48.19
CA SER A 273 -6.10 26.85 48.09
C SER A 273 -6.52 25.79 47.05
N GLY A 274 -5.54 25.35 46.23
CA GLY A 274 -5.66 24.13 45.42
C GLY A 274 -4.52 23.90 44.40
N CYS A 275 -3.50 23.16 44.83
CA CYS A 275 -2.43 22.44 44.14
C CYS A 275 -2.42 22.35 42.58
N ARG A 276 -1.25 22.61 41.96
CA ARG A 276 -0.86 22.05 40.66
C ARG A 276 0.17 20.93 40.83
N PRO A 277 0.02 19.76 40.17
CA PRO A 277 1.03 18.70 40.18
C PRO A 277 2.10 18.93 39.09
N THR A 278 3.33 18.51 39.39
CA THR A 278 4.48 18.43 38.49
C THR A 278 4.35 17.27 37.48
N PRO A 279 4.79 17.40 36.21
CA PRO A 279 4.99 16.24 35.35
C PRO A 279 6.41 15.66 35.50
N ARG A 280 6.48 14.34 35.75
CA ARG A 280 7.68 13.49 35.61
C ARG A 280 7.84 13.02 34.15
N PRO A 281 9.04 12.59 33.71
CA PRO A 281 9.34 12.29 32.31
C PRO A 281 9.32 10.78 31.95
N VAL A 282 8.94 10.47 30.67
CA VAL A 282 9.20 9.28 29.78
C VAL A 282 8.86 7.84 30.27
N PRO A 283 8.67 6.78 29.42
CA PRO A 283 9.18 6.55 28.05
C PRO A 283 8.23 5.91 26.99
N TYR A 284 8.74 5.89 25.74
CA TYR A 284 8.29 5.11 24.57
C TYR A 284 8.21 3.59 24.84
N PRO A 285 7.41 2.86 24.05
CA PRO A 285 7.79 1.53 23.62
C PRO A 285 7.88 1.37 22.09
N ALA A 286 8.68 0.37 21.74
CA ALA A 286 9.15 -0.06 20.43
C ALA A 286 8.07 -0.67 19.51
#